data_AF-A0A943GBE3-F1
#
_entry.id   AF-A0A943GBE3-F1
#
_cell.length_a   1.000
_cell.length_b   1.000
_cell.length_c   1.000
_cell.angle_alpha   90.00
_cell.angle_beta   90.00
_cell.angle_gamma   90.00
#
_symmetry.space_group_name_H-M   'P 1'
#
loop_
_entity.id
_entity.type
_entity.pdbx_description
1 polymer ?
#
loop_
_entity_poly.entity_id
_entity_poly.type
_entity_poly.pdbx_seq_one_letter_code
_entity_poly.pdbx_strand_id
1 'polypeptide(L)'
;MEEIQNIKKLKTAVIVLSVLLALSLAGLVAALLYNHFVQADMQSVVVENNRIAAKEETVDSRDTTVSSTLSLRKTSAQRTTVSSLGAVPAFDTVTQLNTASSTSVPVESTVSDTVKSTANTIELYQNQPSDNVPFAADNLFPGDTETKYYCVRVSHKGDVTVRFHADVQPGSEKLAEVLQCRVVLSTTGETMYEGLMKDMPAALTYELSASEETQSELYYEITAWLDTSVGNEYMNKTLLADFDWWVEETENLVPPTGNTTHIGMWIGICAVACCLFVVVVILAKRKKGEQHEH
;
A
#
# COMPACT_ATOMS: atom_id res chain seq x y z
N MET A 1 38.30 55.95 -19.80
CA MET A 1 37.43 55.25 -20.79
C MET A 1 37.39 53.73 -20.58
N GLU A 2 38.49 53.09 -20.13
CA GLU A 2 38.53 51.63 -19.89
C GLU A 2 37.56 51.12 -18.81
N GLU A 3 37.38 51.82 -17.68
CA GLU A 3 36.49 51.36 -16.61
C GLU A 3 35.03 51.20 -17.04
N ILE A 4 34.51 52.15 -17.81
CA ILE A 4 33.13 52.11 -18.32
C ILE A 4 32.94 50.92 -19.28
N GLN A 5 33.98 50.57 -20.03
CA GLN A 5 33.96 49.43 -20.94
C GLN A 5 33.95 48.10 -20.17
N ASN A 6 34.72 48.00 -19.08
CA ASN A 6 34.77 46.81 -18.23
C ASN A 6 33.46 46.57 -17.46
N ILE A 7 32.79 47.63 -16.99
CA ILE A 7 31.47 47.51 -16.35
C ILE A 7 30.40 47.03 -17.33
N LYS A 8 30.43 47.50 -18.59
CA LYS A 8 29.50 47.01 -19.64
C LYS A 8 29.75 45.54 -19.97
N LYS A 9 31.01 45.12 -20.09
CA LYS A 9 31.39 43.71 -20.31
C LYS A 9 30.97 42.81 -19.14
N LEU A 10 31.14 43.27 -17.90
CA LEU A 10 30.75 42.52 -16.70
C LEU A 10 29.22 42.30 -16.64
N LYS A 11 28.43 43.34 -16.95
CA LYS A 11 26.96 43.22 -17.01
C LYS A 11 26.51 42.21 -18.06
N THR A 12 27.15 42.21 -19.24
CA THR A 12 26.86 41.22 -20.29
C THR A 12 27.26 39.81 -19.85
N ALA A 13 28.41 39.65 -19.21
CA ALA A 13 28.87 38.35 -18.71
C ALA A 13 27.90 37.77 -17.66
N VAL A 14 27.44 38.57 -16.71
CA VAL A 14 26.47 38.13 -15.70
C VAL A 14 25.15 37.69 -16.34
N ILE A 15 24.65 38.41 -17.34
CA ILE A 15 23.42 38.04 -18.06
C ILE A 15 23.59 36.72 -18.80
N VAL A 16 24.71 36.53 -19.50
CA VAL A 16 25.01 35.28 -20.22
C VAL A 16 25.14 34.11 -19.23
N LEU A 17 25.78 34.33 -18.09
CA LEU A 17 25.93 33.32 -17.05
C LEU A 17 24.57 32.90 -16.46
N SER A 18 23.67 33.84 -16.20
CA SER A 18 22.31 33.54 -15.73
C SER A 18 21.50 32.75 -16.75
N VAL A 19 21.62 33.06 -18.04
CA VAL A 19 20.93 32.32 -19.11
C VAL A 19 21.48 30.90 -19.22
N LEU A 20 22.80 30.73 -19.20
CA LEU A 20 23.44 29.42 -19.21
C LEU A 20 23.08 28.59 -17.98
N LEU A 21 23.02 29.22 -16.80
CA LEU A 21 22.60 28.56 -15.57
C LEU A 21 21.16 28.06 -15.67
N ALA A 22 20.24 28.89 -16.17
CA ALA A 22 18.84 28.50 -16.36
C ALA A 22 18.69 27.34 -17.36
N LEU A 23 19.43 27.35 -18.47
CA LEU A 23 19.47 26.25 -19.44
C LEU A 23 20.02 24.96 -18.82
N SER A 24 21.05 25.05 -17.97
CA SER A 24 21.60 23.90 -17.26
C SER A 24 20.63 23.32 -16.24
N LEU A 25 19.91 24.16 -15.48
CA LEU A 25 18.88 23.67 -14.55
C LEU A 25 17.71 23.02 -15.30
N ALA A 26 17.27 23.61 -16.42
CA ALA A 26 16.21 23.02 -17.24
C ALA A 26 16.64 21.66 -17.82
N GLY A 27 17.88 21.54 -18.30
CA GLY A 27 18.45 20.28 -18.75
C GLY A 27 18.56 19.23 -17.64
N LEU A 28 18.96 19.65 -16.43
CA LEU A 28 19.04 18.76 -15.26
C LEU A 28 17.64 18.28 -14.83
N VAL A 29 16.65 19.16 -14.80
CA VAL A 29 15.26 18.78 -14.48
C VAL A 29 14.71 17.83 -15.55
N ALA A 30 14.94 18.11 -16.84
CA ALA A 30 14.56 17.21 -17.91
C ALA A 30 15.25 15.84 -17.80
N ALA A 31 16.54 15.81 -17.44
CA ALA A 31 17.28 14.57 -17.21
C ALA A 31 16.79 13.81 -15.98
N LEU A 32 16.44 14.49 -14.88
CA LEU A 32 15.88 13.88 -13.68
C LEU A 32 14.48 13.29 -13.95
N LEU A 33 13.64 14.01 -14.68
CA LEU A 33 12.33 13.50 -15.12
C LEU A 33 12.51 12.32 -16.07
N TYR A 34 13.40 12.43 -17.07
CA TYR A 34 13.71 11.31 -17.95
C TYR A 34 14.22 10.10 -17.18
N ASN A 35 15.11 10.29 -16.21
CA ASN A 35 15.63 9.19 -15.40
C ASN A 35 14.56 8.58 -14.49
N HIS A 36 13.70 9.41 -13.87
CA HIS A 36 12.61 8.95 -13.03
C HIS A 36 11.56 8.15 -13.82
N PHE A 37 11.26 8.56 -15.06
CA PHE A 37 10.23 7.90 -15.86
C PHE A 37 10.76 6.78 -16.76
N VAL A 38 12.04 6.78 -17.16
CA VAL A 38 12.60 5.79 -18.10
C VAL A 38 13.39 4.69 -17.38
N GLN A 39 13.95 4.92 -16.18
CA GLN A 39 14.52 3.79 -15.39
C GLN A 39 13.44 2.86 -14.81
N ALA A 40 12.17 3.27 -14.82
CA ALA A 40 11.07 2.36 -14.48
C ALA A 40 10.86 1.26 -15.54
N ASP A 41 11.42 1.40 -16.75
CA ASP A 41 11.11 0.51 -17.89
C ASP A 41 12.30 -0.28 -18.44
N MET A 42 13.47 -0.26 -17.79
CA MET A 42 14.60 -1.13 -18.21
C MET A 42 15.47 -1.57 -17.03
N GLN A 43 15.03 -2.60 -16.31
CA GLN A 43 15.85 -3.76 -15.93
C GLN A 43 15.01 -4.79 -15.16
N SER A 44 14.19 -5.57 -15.87
CA SER A 44 13.85 -6.92 -15.45
C SER A 44 14.41 -7.91 -16.46
N VAL A 45 15.72 -8.12 -16.39
CA VAL A 45 16.29 -9.36 -16.91
C VAL A 45 15.86 -10.44 -15.92
N VAL A 46 14.81 -11.18 -16.30
CA VAL A 46 14.37 -12.39 -15.63
C VAL A 46 15.54 -13.37 -15.66
N VAL A 47 16.19 -13.55 -14.52
CA VAL A 47 17.11 -14.66 -14.27
C VAL A 47 16.30 -15.72 -13.55
N GLU A 48 15.82 -16.72 -14.30
CA GLU A 48 15.38 -17.97 -13.67
C GLU A 48 16.57 -18.57 -12.90
N ASN A 49 16.34 -18.86 -11.62
CA ASN A 49 17.22 -19.61 -10.71
C ASN A 49 18.42 -18.87 -10.09
N ASN A 50 18.18 -17.79 -9.34
CA ASN A 50 19.11 -17.37 -8.28
C ASN A 50 18.96 -18.26 -7.03
N ARG A 51 19.41 -19.51 -7.14
CA ARG A 51 19.54 -20.44 -6.03
C ARG A 51 20.97 -20.40 -5.48
N ILE A 52 21.31 -19.39 -4.67
CA ILE A 52 22.51 -19.43 -3.83
C ILE A 52 22.12 -20.11 -2.51
N ALA A 53 22.14 -21.44 -2.51
CA ALA A 53 22.19 -22.20 -1.27
C ALA A 53 23.59 -22.02 -0.67
N ALA A 54 23.72 -21.16 0.34
CA ALA A 54 24.85 -21.23 1.25
C ALA A 54 24.70 -22.52 2.05
N LYS A 55 25.48 -23.52 1.64
CA LYS A 55 25.68 -24.78 2.34
C LYS A 55 26.49 -24.49 3.60
N GLU A 56 25.88 -24.59 4.77
CA GLU A 56 26.61 -24.93 5.99
C GLU A 56 26.27 -26.36 6.41
N GLU A 57 27.17 -27.25 6.04
CA GLU A 57 27.40 -28.49 6.77
C GLU A 57 28.03 -28.12 8.12
N THR A 58 27.39 -28.49 9.21
CA THR A 58 28.13 -29.02 10.37
C THR A 58 27.43 -30.26 10.91
N VAL A 59 28.27 -31.25 11.15
CA VAL A 59 28.03 -32.67 11.39
C VAL A 59 28.09 -32.97 12.89
N ASP A 60 27.40 -34.04 13.30
CA ASP A 60 27.54 -34.85 14.53
C ASP A 60 27.00 -34.28 15.86
N SER A 61 26.41 -35.03 16.79
CA SER A 61 26.29 -36.50 16.95
C SER A 61 25.20 -36.86 17.99
N ARG A 62 24.45 -37.93 17.68
CA ARG A 62 23.94 -39.03 18.54
C ARG A 62 23.22 -38.80 19.89
N ASP A 63 21.95 -39.18 19.88
CA ASP A 63 21.29 -40.25 20.67
C ASP A 63 21.17 -40.10 22.20
N THR A 64 19.93 -40.03 22.70
CA THR A 64 19.45 -40.87 23.81
C THR A 64 17.92 -40.95 23.78
N THR A 65 17.44 -42.17 23.63
CA THR A 65 16.04 -42.63 23.73
C THR A 65 15.61 -42.75 25.21
N VAL A 66 14.32 -42.59 25.52
CA VAL A 66 13.43 -43.50 26.32
C VAL A 66 12.31 -42.74 27.08
N SER A 67 11.09 -42.87 26.52
CA SER A 67 9.79 -43.30 27.09
C SER A 67 9.14 -42.74 28.38
N SER A 68 7.90 -42.26 28.17
CA SER A 68 6.61 -42.67 28.79
C SER A 68 6.33 -42.46 30.30
N THR A 69 5.22 -41.80 30.64
CA THR A 69 3.94 -42.42 31.08
C THR A 69 2.98 -41.43 31.77
N LEU A 70 1.69 -41.65 31.54
CA LEU A 70 0.55 -41.06 32.23
C LEU A 70 0.59 -41.31 33.75
N SER A 71 0.00 -40.40 34.54
CA SER A 71 -0.87 -40.79 35.65
C SER A 71 -1.78 -39.66 36.15
N LEU A 72 -3.08 -39.93 36.07
CA LEU A 72 -4.13 -39.33 36.88
C LEU A 72 -3.82 -39.55 38.38
N ARG A 73 -4.08 -38.54 39.21
CA ARG A 73 -4.41 -38.80 40.63
C ARG A 73 -5.49 -37.84 41.13
N LYS A 74 -6.68 -38.42 41.28
CA LYS A 74 -7.79 -37.96 42.11
C LYS A 74 -7.41 -38.11 43.59
N THR A 75 -7.63 -37.08 44.40
CA THR A 75 -7.96 -37.28 45.83
C THR A 75 -8.91 -36.17 46.29
N SER A 76 -10.07 -36.60 46.79
CA SER A 76 -11.10 -35.80 47.43
C SER A 76 -10.89 -35.73 48.94
N ALA A 77 -11.40 -34.67 49.58
CA ALA A 77 -12.04 -34.62 50.91
C ALA A 77 -11.83 -33.20 51.50
N GLN A 78 -12.73 -32.56 52.25
CA GLN A 78 -14.14 -32.75 52.62
C GLN A 78 -14.46 -31.56 53.56
N ARG A 79 -15.73 -31.15 53.59
CA ARG A 79 -16.47 -30.62 54.76
C ARG A 79 -16.58 -29.09 54.97
N THR A 80 -17.65 -28.56 54.39
CA THR A 80 -18.82 -27.89 55.00
C THR A 80 -18.76 -27.38 56.45
N THR A 81 -19.10 -26.10 56.65
CA THR A 81 -20.08 -25.62 57.65
C THR A 81 -20.82 -24.37 57.14
N VAL A 82 -22.04 -24.18 57.64
CA VAL A 82 -23.22 -23.51 57.06
C VAL A 82 -23.54 -22.13 57.67
N SER A 83 -24.48 -21.43 56.99
CA SER A 83 -25.39 -20.34 57.44
C SER A 83 -24.94 -18.91 57.05
N SER A 84 -25.75 -18.01 56.47
CA SER A 84 -27.22 -17.89 56.46
C SER A 84 -27.74 -16.86 55.43
N LEU A 85 -28.98 -17.07 54.94
CA LEU A 85 -30.01 -16.06 54.53
C LEU A 85 -29.67 -15.11 53.36
N GLY A 86 -30.42 -14.98 52.26
CA GLY A 86 -31.72 -15.51 51.85
C GLY A 86 -32.17 -14.89 50.50
N ALA A 87 -33.25 -15.43 49.96
CA ALA A 87 -34.16 -14.90 48.91
C ALA A 87 -33.73 -14.94 47.41
N VAL A 88 -34.32 -15.92 46.72
CA VAL A 88 -34.72 -15.93 45.28
C VAL A 88 -36.12 -15.27 45.15
N PRO A 89 -36.56 -14.71 43.99
CA PRO A 89 -36.96 -15.44 42.75
C PRO A 89 -36.42 -14.78 41.45
N ALA A 90 -36.08 -15.50 40.38
CA ALA A 90 -36.90 -16.16 39.35
C ALA A 90 -37.65 -15.23 38.36
N PHE A 91 -37.14 -15.23 37.12
CA PHE A 91 -37.79 -15.25 35.79
C PHE A 91 -38.75 -14.13 35.28
N ASP A 92 -38.48 -13.81 34.00
CA ASP A 92 -39.39 -13.47 32.88
C ASP A 92 -39.76 -12.02 32.50
N THR A 93 -39.54 -11.73 31.20
CA THR A 93 -40.39 -10.95 30.26
C THR A 93 -39.93 -9.54 29.80
N VAL A 94 -39.45 -9.50 28.53
CA VAL A 94 -39.80 -8.58 27.41
C VAL A 94 -39.31 -7.11 27.39
N THR A 95 -38.50 -6.84 26.36
CA THR A 95 -38.56 -5.75 25.36
C THR A 95 -39.01 -4.34 25.77
N GLN A 96 -38.08 -3.37 25.64
CA GLN A 96 -38.32 -2.00 25.13
C GLN A 96 -36.94 -1.41 24.72
N LEU A 97 -36.62 -1.36 23.42
CA LEU A 97 -36.81 -0.21 22.53
C LEU A 97 -36.21 1.10 23.06
N ASN A 98 -34.91 1.29 22.83
CA ASN A 98 -34.31 2.62 22.70
C ASN A 98 -34.05 2.92 21.24
N THR A 99 -35.05 3.57 20.65
CA THR A 99 -34.98 4.34 19.41
C THR A 99 -34.05 5.53 19.61
N ALA A 100 -32.88 5.51 18.98
CA ALA A 100 -32.13 6.71 18.65
C ALA A 100 -32.21 6.89 17.12
N SER A 101 -32.97 7.90 16.72
CA SER A 101 -33.17 8.31 15.33
C SER A 101 -31.85 8.44 14.58
N SER A 102 -31.65 7.61 13.56
CA SER A 102 -30.69 7.87 12.50
C SER A 102 -31.48 8.25 11.27
N THR A 103 -31.53 9.56 11.04
CA THR A 103 -32.03 10.18 9.82
C THR A 103 -31.31 9.55 8.62
N SER A 104 -32.11 9.06 7.69
CA SER A 104 -31.72 8.55 6.38
C SER A 104 -30.79 9.51 5.63
N VAL A 105 -29.60 9.04 5.30
CA VAL A 105 -28.75 9.57 4.22
C VAL A 105 -28.31 8.39 3.35
N PRO A 106 -28.22 8.57 2.02
CA PRO A 106 -28.02 7.48 1.09
C PRO A 106 -26.60 6.91 1.23
N VAL A 107 -26.49 5.57 1.16
CA VAL A 107 -25.24 4.83 1.20
C VAL A 107 -24.48 5.11 -0.10
N GLU A 108 -23.55 6.06 -0.03
CA GLU A 108 -22.38 6.15 -0.90
C GLU A 108 -21.20 5.73 -0.03
N SER A 109 -20.61 4.56 -0.34
CA SER A 109 -19.49 3.99 0.40
C SER A 109 -18.30 4.95 0.36
N THR A 110 -18.16 5.75 1.40
CA THR A 110 -17.10 6.75 1.54
C THR A 110 -15.95 6.10 2.30
N VAL A 111 -14.99 5.54 1.55
CA VAL A 111 -13.71 5.09 2.12
C VAL A 111 -13.06 6.29 2.83
N SER A 112 -12.69 6.11 4.11
CA SER A 112 -12.16 7.19 4.95
C SER A 112 -10.84 7.77 4.39
N ASP A 113 -10.65 9.09 4.50
CA ASP A 113 -9.45 9.78 3.97
C ASP A 113 -8.13 9.26 4.56
N THR A 114 -8.15 8.76 5.80
CA THR A 114 -7.01 8.11 6.45
C THR A 114 -6.60 6.83 5.72
N VAL A 115 -7.56 6.03 5.24
CA VAL A 115 -7.30 4.80 4.47
C VAL A 115 -6.68 5.17 3.13
N LYS A 116 -7.23 6.17 2.44
CA LYS A 116 -6.74 6.61 1.13
C LYS A 116 -5.30 7.13 1.16
N SER A 117 -4.90 7.81 2.24
CA SER A 117 -3.56 8.39 2.37
C SER A 117 -2.50 7.41 2.87
N THR A 118 -2.91 6.30 3.50
CA THR A 118 -1.99 5.27 4.03
C THR A 118 -1.93 4.02 3.17
N ALA A 119 -2.82 3.89 2.18
CA ALA A 119 -2.88 2.73 1.31
C ALA A 119 -1.71 2.66 0.34
N ASN A 120 -1.05 1.49 0.27
CA ASN A 120 -0.08 1.22 -0.77
C ASN A 120 -0.80 1.05 -2.11
N THR A 121 -0.35 1.76 -3.15
CA THR A 121 -1.03 1.80 -4.45
C THR A 121 -0.52 0.67 -5.34
N ILE A 122 -1.45 -0.10 -5.90
CA ILE A 122 -1.22 -1.21 -6.81
C ILE A 122 -1.96 -0.87 -8.11
N GLU A 123 -1.31 -0.97 -9.26
CA GLU A 123 -1.91 -0.61 -10.55
C GLU A 123 -1.96 -1.81 -11.48
N LEU A 124 -3.17 -2.21 -11.86
CA LEU A 124 -3.45 -3.32 -12.77
C LEU A 124 -4.01 -2.79 -14.09
N TYR A 125 -3.28 -3.02 -15.19
CA TYR A 125 -3.59 -2.53 -16.52
C TYR A 125 -2.99 -3.44 -17.60
N GLN A 126 -3.23 -3.13 -18.88
CA GLN A 126 -2.94 -4.04 -20.00
C GLN A 126 -1.53 -4.67 -20.02
N ASN A 127 -0.50 -3.92 -19.62
CA ASN A 127 0.89 -4.42 -19.60
C ASN A 127 1.38 -4.86 -18.21
N GLN A 128 0.54 -4.73 -17.18
CA GLN A 128 0.79 -5.14 -15.81
C GLN A 128 -0.51 -5.71 -15.22
N PRO A 129 -0.89 -6.94 -15.59
CA PRO A 129 -2.17 -7.50 -15.18
C PRO A 129 -2.15 -8.11 -13.77
N SER A 130 -0.96 -8.19 -13.18
CA SER A 130 -0.74 -8.68 -11.82
C SER A 130 0.34 -7.86 -11.13
N ASP A 131 0.26 -7.78 -9.81
CA ASP A 131 1.28 -7.17 -8.97
C ASP A 131 1.41 -7.95 -7.66
N ASN A 132 2.62 -7.98 -7.13
CA ASN A 132 2.98 -8.71 -5.93
C ASN A 132 3.58 -7.74 -4.90
N VAL A 133 3.08 -7.80 -3.66
CA VAL A 133 3.60 -6.98 -2.56
C VAL A 133 3.98 -7.88 -1.37
N PRO A 134 5.21 -7.77 -0.85
CA PRO A 134 5.60 -8.52 0.33
C PRO A 134 4.89 -8.00 1.57
N PHE A 135 4.41 -8.92 2.38
CA PHE A 135 3.83 -8.71 3.69
C PHE A 135 4.71 -9.38 4.74
N ALA A 136 5.27 -8.58 5.64
CA ALA A 136 5.94 -9.07 6.83
C ALA A 136 5.12 -8.72 8.06
N ALA A 137 4.99 -9.69 8.98
CA ALA A 137 4.53 -9.48 10.34
C ALA A 137 5.57 -10.02 11.32
N ASP A 138 6.21 -9.11 12.04
CA ASP A 138 7.36 -9.39 12.89
C ASP A 138 7.02 -9.16 14.36
N ASN A 139 7.54 -10.04 15.23
CA ASN A 139 7.53 -9.81 16.67
C ASN A 139 6.12 -9.58 17.25
N LEU A 140 5.11 -10.29 16.71
CA LEU A 140 3.75 -10.25 17.22
C LEU A 140 3.64 -11.01 18.54
N PHE A 141 3.05 -10.38 19.54
CA PHE A 141 2.65 -10.98 20.81
C PHE A 141 1.17 -11.38 20.76
N PRO A 142 0.74 -12.37 21.56
CA PRO A 142 -0.68 -12.68 21.69
C PRO A 142 -1.49 -11.43 22.08
N GLY A 143 -2.43 -11.03 21.23
CA GLY A 143 -3.21 -9.79 21.34
C GLY A 143 -2.76 -8.65 20.42
N ASP A 144 -1.60 -8.75 19.77
CA ASP A 144 -1.14 -7.77 18.78
C ASP A 144 -1.92 -7.88 17.46
N THR A 145 -1.98 -6.76 16.75
CA THR A 145 -2.67 -6.64 15.46
C THR A 145 -1.85 -5.77 14.52
N GLU A 146 -1.73 -6.20 13.28
CA GLU A 146 -1.11 -5.47 12.19
C GLU A 146 -2.12 -5.28 11.06
N THR A 147 -2.45 -4.02 10.76
CA THR A 147 -3.37 -3.65 9.68
C THR A 147 -2.60 -2.90 8.60
N LYS A 148 -2.76 -3.33 7.35
CA LYS A 148 -2.27 -2.63 6.16
C LYS A 148 -3.40 -2.34 5.19
N TYR A 149 -3.27 -1.22 4.52
CA TYR A 149 -4.23 -0.74 3.54
C TYR A 149 -3.59 -0.80 2.15
N TYR A 150 -4.37 -1.22 1.16
CA TYR A 150 -3.94 -1.29 -0.24
C TYR A 150 -5.01 -0.67 -1.13
N CYS A 151 -4.59 0.13 -2.11
CA CYS A 151 -5.44 0.73 -3.12
C CYS A 151 -5.12 0.06 -4.45
N VAL A 152 -5.98 -0.85 -4.89
CA VAL A 152 -5.85 -1.56 -6.16
C VAL A 152 -6.62 -0.77 -7.22
N ARG A 153 -5.88 -0.17 -8.14
CA ARG A 153 -6.41 0.57 -9.28
C ARG A 153 -6.46 -0.34 -10.48
N VAL A 154 -7.65 -0.58 -11.00
CA VAL A 154 -7.85 -1.44 -12.17
C VAL A 154 -8.35 -0.58 -13.31
N SER A 155 -7.55 -0.47 -14.37
CA SER A 155 -7.94 0.19 -15.62
C SER A 155 -8.54 -0.85 -16.56
N HIS A 156 -9.86 -0.82 -16.73
CA HIS A 156 -10.59 -1.84 -17.48
C HIS A 156 -11.71 -1.27 -18.34
N LYS A 157 -12.15 -2.09 -19.28
CA LYS A 157 -13.33 -1.87 -20.11
C LYS A 157 -14.12 -3.17 -20.16
N GLY A 158 -15.39 -3.12 -19.80
CA GLY A 158 -16.20 -4.33 -19.65
C GLY A 158 -16.10 -4.90 -18.24
N ASP A 159 -16.55 -6.15 -18.11
CA ASP A 159 -16.51 -6.91 -16.87
C ASP A 159 -15.12 -7.52 -16.67
N VAL A 160 -14.56 -7.37 -15.47
CA VAL A 160 -13.29 -7.94 -15.06
C VAL A 160 -13.35 -8.48 -13.64
N THR A 161 -12.58 -9.53 -13.40
CA THR A 161 -12.53 -10.24 -12.14
C THR A 161 -11.18 -10.02 -11.49
N VAL A 162 -11.16 -9.27 -10.40
CA VAL A 162 -9.95 -9.05 -9.59
C VAL A 162 -9.82 -10.19 -8.60
N ARG A 163 -8.67 -10.86 -8.65
CA ARG A 163 -8.31 -11.93 -7.74
C ARG A 163 -7.25 -11.44 -6.77
N PHE A 164 -7.33 -11.94 -5.54
CA PHE A 164 -6.33 -11.72 -4.50
C PHE A 164 -5.96 -13.04 -3.86
N HIS A 165 -4.66 -13.24 -3.62
CA HIS A 165 -4.14 -14.37 -2.84
C HIS A 165 -3.04 -13.89 -1.89
N ALA A 166 -2.93 -14.56 -0.76
CA ALA A 166 -1.81 -14.39 0.15
C ALA A 166 -1.08 -15.73 0.25
N ASP A 167 0.13 -15.79 -0.32
CA ASP A 167 0.98 -16.97 -0.25
C ASP A 167 1.96 -16.83 0.92
N VAL A 168 2.03 -17.84 1.79
CA VAL A 168 2.95 -17.80 2.94
C VAL A 168 4.30 -18.34 2.50
N GLN A 169 5.34 -17.52 2.62
CA GLN A 169 6.67 -17.93 2.20
C GLN A 169 7.20 -19.10 3.06
N PRO A 170 7.98 -20.02 2.46
CA PRO A 170 8.60 -21.12 3.19
C PRO A 170 9.42 -20.63 4.40
N GLY A 171 9.27 -21.30 5.54
CA GLY A 171 9.90 -20.92 6.81
C GLY A 171 9.04 -20.04 7.72
N SER A 172 7.91 -19.52 7.22
CA SER A 172 6.92 -18.76 8.01
C SER A 172 5.72 -19.60 8.48
N GLU A 173 5.75 -20.92 8.21
CA GLU A 173 4.59 -21.80 8.42
C GLU A 173 4.13 -21.85 9.88
N LYS A 174 5.07 -21.80 10.83
CA LYS A 174 4.75 -21.90 12.27
C LYS A 174 3.87 -20.76 12.75
N LEU A 175 4.13 -19.53 12.31
CA LEU A 175 3.30 -18.39 12.72
C LEU A 175 1.98 -18.37 11.93
N ALA A 176 2.00 -18.79 10.66
CA ALA A 176 0.79 -18.87 9.82
C ALA A 176 -0.27 -19.85 10.35
N GLU A 177 0.12 -20.88 11.12
CA GLU A 177 -0.78 -21.84 11.74
C GLU A 177 -1.71 -21.24 12.80
N VAL A 178 -1.31 -20.12 13.41
CA VAL A 178 -2.02 -19.49 14.53
C VAL A 178 -2.42 -18.05 14.26
N LEU A 179 -1.81 -17.41 13.26
CA LEU A 179 -2.14 -16.04 12.88
C LEU A 179 -3.47 -16.00 12.15
N GLN A 180 -4.39 -15.19 12.65
CA GLN A 180 -5.65 -14.90 11.99
C GLN A 180 -5.45 -13.76 10.99
N CYS A 181 -6.18 -13.81 9.88
CA CYS A 181 -6.19 -12.81 8.84
C CYS A 181 -7.64 -12.48 8.47
N ARG A 182 -7.90 -11.18 8.28
CA ARG A 182 -9.16 -10.66 7.77
C ARG A 182 -8.88 -9.74 6.61
N VAL A 183 -9.56 -9.99 5.51
CA VAL A 183 -9.49 -9.20 4.28
C VAL A 183 -10.85 -8.56 4.08
N VAL A 184 -10.91 -7.23 4.20
CA VAL A 184 -12.13 -6.45 4.03
C VAL A 184 -11.95 -5.49 2.85
N LEU A 185 -12.97 -5.40 2.01
CA LEU A 185 -13.01 -4.43 0.93
C LEU A 185 -13.69 -3.15 1.47
N SER A 186 -12.91 -2.14 1.83
CA SER A 186 -13.44 -0.88 2.38
C SER A 186 -14.33 -0.14 1.38
N THR A 187 -14.17 -0.36 0.07
CA THR A 187 -15.02 0.24 -0.98
C THR A 187 -16.47 -0.26 -0.91
N THR A 188 -16.70 -1.54 -0.61
CA THR A 188 -18.07 -2.10 -0.48
C THR A 188 -18.49 -2.34 0.96
N GLY A 189 -17.54 -2.36 1.90
CA GLY A 189 -17.72 -2.79 3.28
C GLY A 189 -17.84 -4.31 3.43
N GLU A 190 -17.50 -5.08 2.40
CA GLU A 190 -17.63 -6.54 2.39
C GLU A 190 -16.38 -7.23 2.97
N THR A 191 -16.56 -8.14 3.92
CA THR A 191 -15.49 -9.01 4.40
C THR A 191 -15.32 -10.19 3.44
N MET A 192 -14.24 -10.20 2.66
CA MET A 192 -13.96 -11.25 1.68
C MET A 192 -13.40 -12.51 2.33
N TYR A 193 -12.69 -12.37 3.44
CA TYR A 193 -12.10 -13.49 4.18
C TYR A 193 -11.90 -13.15 5.65
N GLU A 194 -12.13 -14.13 6.51
CA GLU A 194 -11.81 -14.08 7.93
C GLU A 194 -11.48 -15.50 8.42
N GLY A 195 -10.23 -15.73 8.83
CA GLY A 195 -9.75 -17.05 9.24
C GLY A 195 -8.25 -17.13 9.40
N LEU A 196 -7.72 -18.35 9.60
CA LEU A 196 -6.29 -18.58 9.76
C LEU A 196 -5.54 -18.28 8.46
N MET A 197 -4.40 -17.60 8.55
CA MET A 197 -3.61 -17.25 7.37
C MET A 197 -3.17 -18.48 6.56
N LYS A 198 -2.93 -19.62 7.23
CA LYS A 198 -2.65 -20.92 6.58
C LYS A 198 -3.83 -21.48 5.77
N ASP A 199 -5.06 -21.17 6.17
CA ASP A 199 -6.29 -21.64 5.52
C ASP A 199 -6.80 -20.62 4.49
N MET A 200 -5.96 -19.66 4.07
CA MET A 200 -6.28 -18.71 3.01
C MET A 200 -6.60 -19.49 1.71
N PRO A 201 -7.76 -19.25 1.08
CA PRO A 201 -8.08 -19.91 -0.18
C PRO A 201 -7.11 -19.50 -1.30
N ALA A 202 -7.06 -20.31 -2.35
CA ALA A 202 -6.21 -20.08 -3.51
C ALA A 202 -6.48 -18.72 -4.20
N ALA A 203 -7.72 -18.21 -4.14
CA ALA A 203 -8.01 -16.85 -4.56
C ALA A 203 -9.33 -16.33 -3.95
N LEU A 204 -9.30 -15.09 -3.46
CA LEU A 204 -10.49 -14.26 -3.19
C LEU A 204 -10.84 -13.49 -4.46
N THR A 205 -12.14 -13.29 -4.71
CA THR A 205 -12.62 -12.85 -6.03
C THR A 205 -13.58 -11.69 -5.88
N TYR A 206 -13.36 -10.64 -6.66
CA TYR A 206 -14.24 -9.49 -6.71
C TYR A 206 -14.50 -9.08 -8.15
N GLU A 207 -15.77 -9.02 -8.53
CA GLU A 207 -16.19 -8.68 -9.89
C GLU A 207 -16.38 -7.17 -10.02
N LEU A 208 -15.78 -6.59 -11.07
CA LEU A 208 -15.93 -5.20 -11.47
C LEU A 208 -16.62 -5.15 -12.82
N SER A 209 -17.70 -4.38 -12.91
CA SER A 209 -18.42 -4.17 -14.16
C SER A 209 -18.29 -2.73 -14.63
N ALA A 210 -17.84 -2.53 -15.87
CA ALA A 210 -17.80 -1.22 -16.50
C ALA A 210 -18.35 -1.27 -17.94
N SER A 211 -19.19 -0.31 -18.29
CA SER A 211 -19.71 -0.18 -19.66
C SER A 211 -18.72 0.49 -20.63
N GLU A 212 -17.86 1.36 -20.10
CA GLU A 212 -16.85 2.11 -20.86
C GLU A 212 -15.46 1.92 -20.24
N GLU A 213 -14.44 2.41 -20.92
CA GLU A 213 -13.07 2.43 -20.39
C GLU A 213 -13.03 3.32 -19.14
N THR A 214 -12.76 2.71 -17.98
CA THR A 214 -12.75 3.38 -16.70
C THR A 214 -11.62 2.88 -15.82
N GLN A 215 -11.34 3.63 -14.76
CA GLN A 215 -10.43 3.25 -13.70
C GLN A 215 -11.22 3.06 -12.40
N SER A 216 -11.23 1.83 -11.91
CA SER A 216 -11.90 1.46 -10.66
C SER A 216 -10.88 1.39 -9.52
N GLU A 217 -11.20 1.98 -8.37
CA GLU A 217 -10.34 1.91 -7.17
C GLU A 217 -10.95 0.99 -6.11
N LEU A 218 -10.22 -0.05 -5.74
CA LEU A 218 -10.58 -0.99 -4.69
C LEU A 218 -9.67 -0.80 -3.48
N TYR A 219 -10.25 -0.45 -2.34
CA TYR A 219 -9.52 -0.30 -1.09
C TYR A 219 -9.64 -1.59 -0.29
N TYR A 220 -8.51 -2.27 -0.10
CA TYR A 220 -8.38 -3.46 0.73
C TYR A 220 -7.83 -3.07 2.11
N GLU A 221 -8.49 -3.51 3.16
CA GLU A 221 -8.00 -3.52 4.53
C GLU A 221 -7.66 -4.96 4.88
N ILE A 222 -6.35 -5.23 5.02
CA ILE A 222 -5.85 -6.54 5.42
C ILE A 222 -5.35 -6.41 6.85
N THR A 223 -6.01 -7.11 7.75
CA THR A 223 -5.66 -7.13 9.17
C THR A 223 -5.22 -8.53 9.56
N ALA A 224 -4.00 -8.66 10.07
CA ALA A 224 -3.50 -9.88 10.67
C ALA A 224 -3.37 -9.70 12.19
N TRP A 225 -3.81 -10.68 12.97
CA TRP A 225 -3.71 -10.61 14.43
C TRP A 225 -3.45 -11.97 15.05
N LEU A 226 -2.88 -11.95 16.25
CA LEU A 226 -2.61 -13.14 17.03
C LEU A 226 -3.57 -13.21 18.22
N ASP A 227 -4.30 -14.31 18.36
CA ASP A 227 -5.24 -14.48 19.48
C ASP A 227 -4.49 -14.58 20.82
N THR A 228 -5.04 -13.98 21.87
CA THR A 228 -4.50 -14.05 23.25
C THR A 228 -4.44 -15.46 23.84
N SER A 229 -5.17 -16.41 23.27
CA SER A 229 -5.14 -17.83 23.63
C SER A 229 -3.90 -18.57 23.12
N VAL A 230 -3.17 -17.97 22.18
CA VAL A 230 -1.96 -18.53 21.60
C VAL A 230 -0.81 -18.43 22.60
N GLY A 231 -0.04 -19.52 22.73
CA GLY A 231 1.11 -19.57 23.63
C GLY A 231 2.30 -18.77 23.13
N ASN A 232 3.27 -18.54 24.02
CA ASN A 232 4.50 -17.81 23.75
C ASN A 232 5.48 -18.50 22.77
N GLU A 233 5.14 -19.68 22.28
CA GLU A 233 6.00 -20.49 21.38
C GLU A 233 6.19 -19.87 19.99
N TYR A 234 5.29 -18.95 19.61
CA TYR A 234 5.32 -18.21 18.34
C TYR A 234 5.94 -16.81 18.47
N MET A 235 6.39 -16.41 19.67
CA MET A 235 7.06 -15.13 19.89
C MET A 235 8.41 -15.08 19.16
N ASN A 236 8.79 -13.89 18.69
CA ASN A 236 9.99 -13.66 17.87
C ASN A 236 10.02 -14.50 16.58
N LYS A 237 8.84 -14.96 16.12
CA LYS A 237 8.69 -15.48 14.77
C LYS A 237 8.27 -14.35 13.85
N THR A 238 8.67 -14.50 12.60
CA THR A 238 8.31 -13.63 11.51
C THR A 238 7.39 -14.41 10.60
N LEU A 239 6.30 -13.78 10.18
CA LEU A 239 5.51 -14.23 9.06
C LEU A 239 5.94 -13.40 7.85
N LEU A 240 6.47 -14.05 6.83
CA LEU A 240 6.61 -13.49 5.50
C LEU A 240 5.55 -14.12 4.60
N ALA A 241 4.78 -13.28 3.92
CA ALA A 241 3.80 -13.66 2.93
C ALA A 241 3.89 -12.73 1.73
N ASP A 242 3.47 -13.22 0.58
CA ASP A 242 3.43 -12.51 -0.68
C ASP A 242 1.96 -12.28 -1.04
N PHE A 243 1.59 -11.02 -1.16
CA PHE A 243 0.23 -10.62 -1.52
C PHE A 243 0.16 -10.39 -3.01
N ASP A 244 -0.53 -11.29 -3.70
CA ASP A 244 -0.68 -11.28 -5.15
C ASP A 244 -2.07 -10.79 -5.53
N TRP A 245 -2.11 -9.77 -6.39
CA TRP A 245 -3.34 -9.35 -7.07
C TRP A 245 -3.18 -9.58 -8.56
N TRP A 246 -4.22 -10.11 -9.21
CA TRP A 246 -4.23 -10.28 -10.65
C TRP A 246 -5.65 -10.19 -11.23
N VAL A 247 -5.74 -9.93 -12.52
CA VAL A 247 -7.01 -9.91 -13.27
C VAL A 247 -7.07 -11.09 -14.24
N GLU A 248 -8.19 -11.82 -14.25
CA GLU A 248 -8.36 -12.97 -15.16
C GLU A 248 -8.55 -12.53 -16.61
N GLU A 249 -9.40 -11.53 -16.85
CA GLU A 249 -9.73 -11.01 -18.18
C GLU A 249 -8.72 -9.95 -18.61
N THR A 250 -7.47 -10.36 -18.81
CA THR A 250 -6.36 -9.49 -19.23
C THR A 250 -6.66 -8.72 -20.52
N GLU A 251 -7.52 -9.27 -21.38
CA GLU A 251 -7.95 -8.65 -22.65
C GLU A 251 -8.84 -7.41 -22.45
N ASN A 252 -9.56 -7.35 -21.33
CA ASN A 252 -10.44 -6.24 -20.96
C ASN A 252 -9.67 -5.13 -20.21
N LEU A 253 -8.39 -5.35 -19.92
CA LEU A 253 -7.54 -4.32 -19.36
C LEU A 253 -7.15 -3.33 -20.45
N VAL A 254 -7.27 -2.06 -20.09
CA VAL A 254 -6.88 -0.95 -20.96
C VAL A 254 -5.54 -0.37 -20.48
N PRO A 255 -4.84 0.42 -21.30
CA PRO A 255 -3.69 1.18 -20.84
C PRO A 255 -4.07 2.03 -19.61
N PRO A 256 -3.12 2.30 -18.71
CA PRO A 256 -3.40 3.11 -17.54
C PRO A 256 -3.89 4.46 -18.05
N THR A 257 -5.09 4.84 -17.64
CA THR A 257 -5.71 6.10 -18.05
C THR A 257 -4.90 7.19 -17.39
N GLY A 258 -3.85 7.63 -18.09
CA GLY A 258 -2.89 8.57 -17.56
C GLY A 258 -3.64 9.79 -17.07
N ASN A 259 -3.36 10.20 -15.82
CA ASN A 259 -3.79 11.47 -15.25
C ASN A 259 -3.09 12.67 -15.95
N THR A 260 -2.86 12.56 -17.26
CA THR A 260 -2.19 13.49 -18.17
C THR A 260 -2.94 14.81 -18.31
N THR A 261 -4.18 14.89 -17.84
CA THR A 261 -4.98 16.12 -17.80
C THR A 261 -4.33 17.18 -16.92
N HIS A 262 -3.68 16.79 -15.83
CA HIS A 262 -3.00 17.75 -14.96
C HIS A 262 -1.62 18.15 -15.53
N ILE A 263 -0.87 17.21 -16.11
CA ILE A 263 0.47 17.46 -16.64
C ILE A 263 0.46 18.42 -17.85
N GLY A 264 -0.53 18.30 -18.74
CA GLY A 264 -0.73 19.26 -19.83
C GLY A 264 -1.03 20.67 -19.33
N MET A 265 -1.79 20.78 -18.23
CA MET A 265 -2.11 22.05 -17.60
C MET A 265 -0.88 22.73 -16.99
N TRP A 266 -0.01 21.99 -16.30
CA TRP A 266 1.25 22.53 -15.76
C TRP A 266 2.21 22.96 -16.87
N ILE A 267 2.35 22.17 -17.94
CA ILE A 267 3.17 22.55 -19.11
C ILE A 267 2.63 23.82 -19.76
N GLY A 268 1.31 23.95 -19.90
CA GLY A 268 0.65 25.16 -20.41
C GLY A 268 0.93 26.39 -19.54
N ILE A 269 0.80 26.26 -18.21
CA ILE A 269 1.11 27.34 -17.26
C ILE A 269 2.59 27.74 -17.33
N CYS A 270 3.51 26.78 -17.39
CA CYS A 270 4.94 27.04 -17.54
C CYS A 270 5.26 27.76 -18.86
N ALA A 271 4.62 27.36 -19.98
CA ALA A 271 4.79 28.01 -21.27
C ALA A 271 4.31 29.47 -21.26
N VAL A 272 3.14 29.73 -20.66
CA VAL A 272 2.60 31.10 -20.53
C VAL A 272 3.49 31.96 -19.63
N ALA A 273 3.98 31.42 -18.51
CA ALA A 273 4.91 32.12 -17.63
C ALA A 273 6.24 32.46 -18.32
N CYS A 274 6.78 31.54 -19.12
CA CYS A 274 7.99 31.77 -19.91
C CYS A 274 7.77 32.89 -20.96
N CYS A 275 6.64 32.88 -21.66
CA CYS A 275 6.30 33.93 -22.62
C CYS A 275 6.19 35.31 -21.96
N LEU A 276 5.52 35.40 -20.80
CA LEU A 276 5.42 36.66 -20.04
C LEU A 276 6.78 37.14 -19.54
N PHE A 277 7.63 36.23 -19.06
CA PHE A 277 8.99 36.57 -18.64
C PHE A 277 9.83 37.14 -19.78
N VAL A 278 9.76 36.53 -20.97
CA VAL A 278 10.44 37.03 -22.17
C VAL A 278 9.92 38.42 -22.57
N VAL A 279 8.60 38.65 -22.52
CA VAL A 279 8.01 39.97 -22.80
C VAL A 279 8.48 41.02 -21.79
N VAL A 280 8.51 40.69 -20.50
CA VAL A 280 9.02 41.60 -19.46
C VAL A 280 10.50 41.94 -19.68
N VAL A 281 11.33 40.96 -20.06
CA VAL A 281 12.74 41.19 -20.39
C VAL A 281 12.89 42.09 -21.63
N ILE A 282 12.07 41.90 -22.66
CA ILE A 282 12.07 42.76 -23.85
C ILE A 282 11.66 44.20 -23.50
N LEU A 283 10.59 44.38 -22.72
CA LEU A 283 10.12 45.70 -22.29
C LEU A 283 11.14 46.40 -21.37
N ALA A 284 11.76 45.67 -20.45
CA ALA A 284 12.82 46.20 -19.57
C ALA A 284 14.08 46.60 -20.36
N LYS A 285 14.40 45.91 -21.46
CA LYS A 285 15.47 46.31 -22.37
C LYS A 285 15.12 47.56 -23.19
N ARG A 286 13.88 47.71 -23.66
CA ARG A 286 13.44 48.92 -24.38
C ARG A 286 13.47 50.16 -23.49
N LYS A 287 12.98 50.06 -22.25
CA LYS A 287 13.00 51.16 -21.27
C LYS A 287 14.40 51.64 -20.87
N LYS A 288 15.41 50.78 -20.96
CA LYS A 288 16.82 51.15 -20.72
C LYS A 288 17.50 51.80 -21.92
N GLY A 289 16.91 51.70 -23.11
CA GLY A 289 17.37 52.43 -24.30
C GLY A 289 17.00 53.91 -24.25
N GLU A 290 15.84 54.25 -23.66
CA GLU A 290 15.33 55.63 -23.57
C GLU A 290 16.03 56.49 -22.50
N GLN A 291 16.78 55.87 -21.59
CA GLN A 291 17.54 56.57 -20.53
C GLN A 291 18.99 56.89 -20.94
N HIS A 292 19.37 56.56 -22.18
CA HIS A 292 20.70 56.87 -22.73
C HIS A 292 20.67 57.96 -23.82
N GLU A 293 19.52 58.58 -24.07
CA GLU A 293 19.33 59.65 -25.06
C GLU A 293 18.91 61.00 -24.43
N HIS A 294 19.21 61.20 -23.14
CA HIS A 294 19.03 62.49 -22.47
C HIS A 294 20.30 62.91 -21.73
#